data_AF-A0A2C6KX14-F1
#
_entry.id   AF-A0A2C6KX14-F1
#
_cell.length_a   1.000
_cell.length_b   1.000
_cell.length_c   1.000
_cell.angle_alpha   90.00
_cell.angle_beta   90.00
_cell.angle_gamma   90.00
#
_symmetry.space_group_name_H-M   'P 1'
#
loop_
_entity.id
_entity.type
_entity.pdbx_description
1 polymer ?
#
loop_
_entity_poly.entity_id
_entity_poly.type
_entity_poly.pdbx_seq_one_letter_code
_entity_poly.pdbx_strand_id
1 'polypeptide(L)' 'MIPLSDVKALLYTKDQLQRVETRANLIDDENCVALHLLESGNCIPLRFETPKDKFCFVDLVKAIKV' A
#
# COMPACT_ATOMS: atom_id res chain seq x y z
N MET A 1 2.67 8.88 -13.24
CA MET A 1 1.75 7.73 -13.46
C MET A 1 2.49 6.48 -13.03
N ILE A 2 1.88 5.57 -12.25
CA ILE A 2 2.52 4.32 -11.81
C ILE A 2 1.87 3.17 -12.60
N PRO A 3 2.62 2.45 -13.47
CA PRO A 3 2.11 1.27 -14.14
C PRO A 3 1.75 0.17 -13.14
N LEU A 4 0.65 -0.56 -13.36
CA LEU A 4 0.29 -1.68 -12.48
C LEU A 4 1.36 -2.77 -12.46
N SER A 5 2.09 -2.97 -13.57
CA SER A 5 3.24 -3.88 -13.65
C SER A 5 4.38 -3.50 -12.72
N ASP A 6 4.54 -2.21 -12.38
CA ASP A 6 5.57 -1.72 -11.47
C ASP A 6 5.15 -1.85 -10.00
N VAL A 7 3.88 -2.15 -9.69
CA VAL A 7 3.47 -2.42 -8.31
C VAL A 7 3.93 -3.83 -7.92
N LYS A 8 5.05 -3.98 -7.21
CA LYS A 8 5.53 -5.30 -6.74
C LYS A 8 4.60 -5.93 -5.71
N ALA A 9 4.17 -5.14 -4.73
CA ALA A 9 3.32 -5.61 -3.64
C ALA A 9 2.51 -4.46 -3.03
N LEU A 10 1.46 -4.84 -2.29
CA LEU A 10 0.74 -3.94 -1.40
C LEU A 10 1.12 -4.25 0.05
N LEU A 11 1.55 -3.23 0.79
CA LEU A 11 1.83 -3.31 2.22
C LEU A 11 0.63 -2.74 2.97
N TYR A 12 -0.06 -3.55 3.77
CA TYR A 12 -1.32 -3.13 4.41
C TYR A 12 -1.57 -3.76 5.78
N THR A 13 -0.70 -4.68 6.23
CA THR A 13 -0.66 -5.15 7.62
C THR A 13 0.31 -4.31 8.44
N LYS A 14 0.14 -4.31 9.76
CA LYS A 14 1.01 -3.59 10.70
C LYS A 14 2.48 -3.97 10.51
N ASP A 15 2.79 -5.27 10.45
CA ASP A 15 4.16 -5.78 10.31
C ASP A 15 4.81 -5.42 8.95
N GLN A 16 4.00 -5.22 7.91
CA GLN A 16 4.48 -4.77 6.60
C GLN A 16 4.77 -3.28 6.61
N LEU A 17 3.85 -2.47 7.15
CA LEU A 17 3.97 -1.01 7.18
C LEU A 17 5.08 -0.52 8.13
N GLN A 18 5.38 -1.28 9.19
CA GLN A 18 6.52 -1.02 10.09
C GLN A 18 7.88 -1.00 9.38
N ARG A 19 8.01 -1.63 8.21
CA ARG A 19 9.27 -1.70 7.45
C ARG A 19 9.50 -0.47 6.59
N VAL A 20 8.51 0.42 6.47
CA VAL A 20 8.61 1.63 5.66
C VAL A 20 9.30 2.71 6.49
N GLU A 21 10.46 3.18 6.03
CA GLU A 21 11.15 4.31 6.65
C GLU A 21 10.38 5.61 6.39
N THR A 22 9.71 6.13 7.42
CA THR A 22 8.91 7.36 7.32
C THR A 22 8.76 8.05 8.66
N ARG A 23 8.45 9.35 8.62
CA ARG A 23 8.04 10.13 9.81
C ARG A 23 6.52 10.13 10.02
N ALA A 24 5.75 9.65 9.04
CA ALA A 24 4.30 9.52 9.15
C ALA A 24 3.92 8.31 10.02
N ASN A 25 2.84 8.41 10.81
CA ASN A 25 2.31 7.26 11.52
C ASN A 25 1.48 6.38 10.57
N LEU A 26 2.12 5.39 9.95
CA LEU A 26 1.46 4.39 9.10
C LEU A 26 1.04 3.14 9.88
N ILE A 27 1.53 2.96 11.10
CA ILE A 27 1.43 1.71 11.87
C ILE A 27 0.10 1.66 12.63
N ASP A 28 -0.32 2.79 13.19
CA ASP A 28 -1.57 2.90 13.95
C ASP A 28 -2.73 3.39 13.08
N ASP A 29 -2.47 3.71 11.81
CA ASP A 29 -3.49 4.11 10.85
C ASP A 29 -4.02 2.88 10.09
N GLU A 30 -5.16 2.36 10.55
CA GLU A 30 -5.83 1.21 9.93
C GLU A 30 -6.23 1.46 8.46
N ASN A 31 -6.26 2.73 8.02
CA ASN A 31 -6.65 3.13 6.67
C ASN A 31 -5.47 3.23 5.70
N CYS A 32 -4.26 2.89 6.12
CA CYS A 32 -3.07 2.98 5.28
C CYS A 32 -2.81 1.70 4.44
N VAL A 33 -2.42 1.90 3.18
CA VAL A 33 -1.81 0.92 2.28
C VAL A 33 -0.60 1.58 1.60
N ALA A 34 0.54 0.92 1.51
CA ALA A 34 1.66 1.40 0.71
C ALA A 34 1.86 0.56 -0.56
N LEU A 35 2.06 1.23 -1.68
CA LEU A 35 2.48 0.63 -2.95
C LEU A 35 3.99 0.41 -2.91
N HIS A 36 4.45 -0.84 -2.89
CA HIS A 36 5.87 -1.16 -3.05
C HIS A 36 6.19 -1.25 -4.55
N LEU A 37 7.03 -0.36 -5.04
CA LEU A 37 7.40 -0.26 -6.45
C LEU A 37 8.54 -1.22 -6.80
N LEU A 38 8.46 -1.86 -7.96
CA LEU A 38 9.40 -2.87 -8.41
C LEU A 38 10.72 -2.24 -8.86
N GLU A 39 10.65 -1.21 -9.71
CA GLU A 39 11.81 -0.58 -10.33
C GLU A 39 12.67 0.15 -9.29
N SER A 40 12.04 0.94 -8.41
CA SER A 40 12.76 1.76 -7.43
C SER A 40 12.98 1.08 -6.07
N GLY A 41 12.22 0.03 -5.74
CA GLY A 41 12.19 -0.56 -4.41
C GLY A 41 11.56 0.32 -3.32
N ASN A 42 11.17 1.56 -3.67
CA ASN A 42 10.55 2.49 -2.74
C ASN A 42 9.06 2.19 -2.51
N CYS A 43 8.49 2.84 -1.50
CA CYS A 43 7.07 2.71 -1.16
C CYS A 43 6.34 4.04 -1.26
N ILE A 44 5.10 4.03 -1.78
CA ILE A 44 4.21 5.19 -1.77
C ILE A 44 3.02 4.88 -0.85
N PRO A 45 2.96 5.48 0.35
CA PRO A 45 1.83 5.30 1.27
C PRO A 45 0.60 6.09 0.79
N LEU A 46 -0.54 5.42 0.83
CA LEU A 46 -1.87 5.95 0.54
C LEU A 46 -2.73 5.78 1.80
N ARG A 47 -3.41 6.85 2.21
CA ARG A 47 -4.38 6.82 3.30
C ARG A 47 -5.78 6.97 2.73
N PHE A 48 -6.65 6.03 3.08
CA PHE A 48 -8.06 6.07 2.71
C PHE A 48 -8.90 6.75 3.81
N GLU A 49 -10.10 7.21 3.46
CA GLU A 49 -11.01 7.79 4.45
C GLU A 49 -11.52 6.75 5.44
N THR A 50 -11.78 5.53 4.96
CA THR A 50 -12.29 4.43 5.78
C THR A 50 -11.47 3.15 5.62
N PRO A 51 -11.44 2.25 6.63
CA PRO A 51 -10.81 0.93 6.49
C PRO A 51 -11.45 0.10 5.38
N LYS A 52 -12.75 0.29 5.14
CA LYS A 52 -13.49 -0.40 4.08
C LYS A 52 -12.93 -0.06 2.70
N ASP A 53 -12.74 1.22 2.41
CA ASP A 53 -12.23 1.66 1.10
C ASP A 53 -10.80 1.16 0.87
N LYS A 54 -9.99 1.16 1.92
CA LYS A 54 -8.66 0.53 1.93
C LYS A 54 -8.73 -0.93 1.49
N PHE A 55 -9.57 -1.75 2.13
CA PHE A 55 -9.67 -3.16 1.80
C PHE A 55 -10.24 -3.39 0.39
N CYS A 56 -11.24 -2.60 -0.02
CA CYS A 56 -11.74 -2.63 -1.40
C CYS A 56 -10.63 -2.34 -2.43
N PHE A 57 -9.75 -1.36 -2.15
CA PHE A 57 -8.61 -1.07 -3.02
C PHE A 57 -7.62 -2.24 -3.08
N VAL A 58 -7.28 -2.85 -1.94
CA VAL A 58 -6.39 -4.02 -1.88
C VAL A 58 -6.93 -5.16 -2.73
N ASP A 59 -8.22 -5.47 -2.59
CA ASP A 59 -8.87 -6.55 -3.34
C ASP A 59 -8.96 -6.24 -4.83
N LEU A 60 -9.29 -4.99 -5.20
CA LEU A 60 -9.34 -4.54 -6.58
C LEU A 60 -7.98 -4.67 -7.27
N VAL A 61 -6.90 -4.18 -6.64
CA VAL A 61 -5.56 -4.25 -7.23
C VAL A 61 -5.10 -5.71 -7.38
N LYS A 62 -5.40 -6.57 -6.40
CA LYS A 62 -5.13 -8.01 -6.51
C LYS A 62 -5.90 -8.65 -7.67
N ALA A 63 -7.16 -8.28 -7.87
CA ALA A 63 -7.98 -8.80 -8.95
C ALA A 63 -7.52 -8.34 -10.34
N ILE A 64 -6.92 -7.15 -10.46
CA ILE A 64 -6.44 -6.62 -11.76
C ILE A 64 -5.02 -7.10 -12.10
N LYS A 65 -4.16 -7.38 -11.11
CA LYS A 65 -2.75 -7.80 -11.32
C LYS A 65 -2.59 -9.29 -11.73
N VAL A 66 -3.56 -9.85 -12.45
CA VAL A 66 -3.55 -11.24 -12.97
C VAL A 66 -2.25 -11.55 -13.72
#